data_AF-A0A3D2TLX2-F1
#
_entry.id   AF-A0A3D2TLX2-F1
#
_cell.length_a   1.000
_cell.length_b   1.000
_cell.length_c   1.000
_cell.angle_alpha   90.00
_cell.angle_beta   90.00
_cell.angle_gamma   90.00
#
_symmetry.space_group_name_H-M   'P 1'
#
loop_
_entity.id
_entity.type
_entity.pdbx_description
1 polymer ?
#
loop_
_entity_poly.entity_id
_entity_poly.type
_entity_poly.pdbx_seq_one_letter_code
_entity_poly.pdbx_strand_id
1 'polypeptide(L)'
;MTQSPKQSERPFHLIGELINNSFARARRAWIARDLSGYQKLARLQTELGASALTFNLDGTQKLHVRPEEMIEFIPELVPAIQEVSTLPLAFDNPWIDFH
;
A
#
# COMPACT_ATOMS: atom_id res chain seq x y z
N MET A 1 -16.85 -13.85 -22.31
CA MET A 1 -16.81 -13.35 -20.92
C MET A 1 -16.11 -14.39 -20.06
N THR A 2 -14.80 -14.25 -19.87
CA THR A 2 -14.01 -15.19 -19.05
C THR A 2 -14.20 -14.84 -17.58
N GLN A 3 -14.80 -15.77 -16.83
CA GLN A 3 -14.92 -15.66 -15.38
C GLN A 3 -13.52 -15.55 -14.75
N SER A 4 -13.31 -14.53 -13.92
CA SER A 4 -12.12 -14.45 -13.09
C SER A 4 -12.08 -15.64 -12.14
N PRO A 5 -10.90 -16.24 -11.87
CA PRO A 5 -10.81 -17.37 -10.96
C PRO A 5 -11.32 -16.96 -9.58
N LYS A 6 -12.30 -17.70 -9.04
CA LYS A 6 -12.70 -17.58 -7.64
C LYS A 6 -11.44 -17.81 -6.81
N GLN A 7 -10.98 -16.78 -6.07
CA GLN A 7 -10.01 -16.97 -5.01
C GLN A 7 -10.50 -18.14 -4.16
N SER A 8 -9.69 -19.20 -4.04
CA SER A 8 -10.00 -20.30 -3.13
C SER A 8 -10.20 -19.69 -1.75
N GLU A 9 -11.36 -19.88 -1.13
CA GLU A 9 -11.64 -19.36 0.21
C GLU A 9 -10.63 -19.95 1.19
N ARG A 10 -9.60 -19.17 1.50
CA ARG A 10 -8.70 -19.46 2.62
C ARG A 10 -9.51 -19.23 3.89
N PRO A 11 -9.28 -19.99 4.97
CA PRO A 11 -9.98 -19.78 6.25
C PRO A 11 -9.52 -18.50 6.98
N PHE A 12 -8.81 -17.60 6.30
CA PHE A 12 -8.25 -16.36 6.83
C PHE A 12 -8.13 -15.29 5.73
N HIS A 13 -8.15 -14.02 6.14
CA HIS A 13 -7.79 -12.89 5.29
C HIS A 13 -6.29 -12.63 5.35
N LEU A 14 -5.65 -12.49 4.19
CA LEU A 14 -4.22 -12.15 4.09
C LEU A 14 -4.08 -10.66 3.80
N ILE A 15 -3.39 -9.91 4.65
CA ILE A 15 -3.07 -8.50 4.38
C ILE A 15 -1.66 -8.42 3.79
N GLY A 16 -1.53 -7.79 2.64
CA GLY A 16 -0.24 -7.54 2.00
C GLY A 16 0.49 -6.39 2.68
N GLU A 17 1.71 -6.63 3.16
CA GLU A 17 2.45 -5.73 4.05
C GLU A 17 3.52 -4.85 3.35
N LEU A 18 3.72 -4.98 2.04
CA LEU A 18 4.86 -4.37 1.34
C LEU A 18 4.74 -2.85 1.10
N ILE A 19 3.56 -2.26 1.27
CA ILE A 19 3.36 -0.80 1.24
C ILE A 19 3.50 -0.27 2.68
N ASN A 20 4.72 -0.38 3.19
CA ASN A 20 5.12 0.07 4.52
C ASN A 20 6.57 0.58 4.47
N ASN A 21 6.80 1.83 4.89
CA ASN A 21 8.12 2.49 4.83
C ASN A 21 9.21 1.81 5.69
N SER A 22 8.84 0.88 6.57
CA SER A 22 9.77 -0.05 7.22
C SER A 22 10.53 -0.93 6.22
N PHE A 23 9.90 -1.30 5.10
CA PHE A 23 10.55 -2.06 4.03
C PHE A 23 11.35 -1.17 3.09
N ALA A 24 12.53 -1.66 2.71
CA ALA A 24 13.44 -0.92 1.82
C ALA A 24 12.83 -0.57 0.45
N ARG A 25 11.83 -1.34 -0.02
CA ARG A 25 11.19 -1.13 -1.33
C ARG A 25 10.25 0.09 -1.28
N ALA A 26 9.32 0.11 -0.34
CA ALA A 26 8.41 1.24 -0.13
C ALA A 26 9.19 2.50 0.27
N ARG A 27 10.19 2.39 1.16
CA ARG A 27 11.04 3.54 1.51
C ARG A 27 11.73 4.18 0.31
N ARG A 28 12.26 3.38 -0.63
CA ARG A 28 12.86 3.95 -1.86
C ARG A 28 11.82 4.65 -2.71
N ALA A 29 10.63 4.07 -2.81
CA ALA A 29 9.53 4.68 -3.56
C ALA A 29 9.09 6.01 -2.92
N TRP A 30 8.98 6.06 -1.59
CA TRP A 30 8.72 7.29 -0.84
C TRP A 30 9.75 8.39 -1.15
N ILE A 31 11.04 8.09 -0.97
CA ILE A 31 12.13 9.06 -1.15
C ILE A 31 12.13 9.64 -2.57
N ALA A 32 11.83 8.80 -3.57
CA ALA A 32 11.80 9.20 -4.97
C ALA A 32 10.44 9.77 -5.44
N ARG A 33 9.42 9.79 -4.57
CA ARG A 33 8.01 10.04 -4.94
C ARG A 33 7.56 9.17 -6.13
N ASP A 34 7.99 7.92 -6.13
CA ASP A 34 7.82 6.97 -7.23
C ASP A 34 6.48 6.22 -7.13
N LEU A 35 5.45 6.79 -7.77
CA LEU A 35 4.12 6.18 -7.89
C LEU A 35 4.18 4.79 -8.56
N SER A 36 5.00 4.63 -9.61
CA SER A 36 5.17 3.34 -10.30
C SER A 36 5.78 2.27 -9.39
N GLY A 37 6.67 2.68 -8.50
CA GLY A 37 7.22 1.84 -7.43
C GLY A 37 6.13 1.28 -6.51
N TYR A 38 5.22 2.13 -6.04
CA TYR A 38 4.08 1.69 -5.22
C TYR A 38 3.08 0.84 -6.01
N GLN A 39 2.78 1.19 -7.26
CA GLN A 39 1.93 0.39 -8.15
C GLN A 39 2.46 -1.04 -8.31
N LYS A 40 3.77 -1.19 -8.50
CA LYS A 40 4.41 -2.51 -8.58
C LYS A 40 4.23 -3.32 -7.30
N LEU A 41 4.33 -2.70 -6.14
CA LEU A 41 4.11 -3.37 -4.85
C LEU A 41 2.65 -3.76 -4.64
N ALA A 42 1.71 -2.90 -5.02
CA ALA A 42 0.28 -3.19 -4.97
C ALA A 42 -0.07 -4.38 -5.86
N ARG A 43 0.28 -4.30 -7.16
CA ARG A 43 0.03 -5.37 -8.13
C ARG A 43 0.58 -6.71 -7.69
N LEU A 44 1.84 -6.75 -7.23
CA LEU A 44 2.49 -7.98 -6.77
C LEU A 44 1.69 -8.66 -5.65
N GLN A 45 1.22 -7.89 -4.67
CA GLN A 45 0.50 -8.45 -3.51
C GLN A 45 -0.91 -8.91 -3.89
N THR A 46 -1.58 -8.16 -4.78
CA THR A 46 -2.87 -8.55 -5.34
C THR A 46 -2.76 -9.87 -6.12
N GLU A 47 -1.75 -10.01 -6.97
CA GLU A 47 -1.50 -11.23 -7.75
C GLU A 47 -1.13 -12.44 -6.87
N LEU A 48 -0.48 -12.22 -5.73
CA LEU A 48 -0.19 -13.27 -4.73
C LEU A 48 -1.41 -13.65 -3.86
N GLY A 49 -2.54 -12.96 -4.05
CA GLY A 49 -3.82 -13.27 -3.41
C GLY A 49 -3.97 -12.65 -2.03
N ALA A 50 -3.47 -11.43 -1.81
CA ALA A 50 -3.89 -10.62 -0.67
C ALA A 50 -5.40 -10.32 -0.73
N SER A 51 -6.00 -10.09 0.43
CA SER A 51 -7.38 -9.65 0.62
C SER A 51 -7.49 -8.14 0.86
N ALA A 52 -6.43 -7.53 1.38
CA ALA A 52 -6.27 -6.09 1.57
C ALA A 52 -4.77 -5.73 1.47
N LEU A 53 -4.46 -4.45 1.32
CA LEU A 53 -3.09 -3.96 1.31
C LEU A 53 -2.89 -3.02 2.50
N THR A 54 -1.89 -3.25 3.34
CA THR A 54 -1.43 -2.28 4.33
C THR A 54 -1.10 -0.98 3.63
N PHE A 55 -1.43 0.16 4.23
CA PHE A 55 -1.07 1.49 3.78
C PHE A 55 -0.41 2.23 4.94
N ASN A 56 0.91 2.04 5.07
CA ASN A 56 1.73 2.68 6.08
C ASN A 56 2.80 3.55 5.42
N LEU A 57 2.70 4.85 5.61
CA LEU A 57 3.65 5.84 5.07
C LEU A 57 4.47 6.50 6.18
N ASP A 58 4.44 5.98 7.41
CA ASP A 58 5.07 6.61 8.55
C ASP A 58 6.60 6.66 8.45
N GLY A 59 7.15 7.52 9.31
CA GLY A 59 8.57 7.55 9.57
C GLY A 59 9.07 6.28 10.25
N THR A 60 10.35 6.00 10.05
CA THR A 60 11.10 4.96 10.76
C THR A 60 12.35 5.59 11.36
N GLN A 61 13.11 4.84 12.16
CA GLN A 61 14.42 5.31 12.63
C GLN A 61 15.38 5.71 11.50
N LYS A 62 15.16 5.20 10.27
CA LYS A 62 16.01 5.44 9.10
C LYS A 62 15.37 6.38 8.06
N LEU A 63 14.14 6.83 8.31
CA LEU A 63 13.38 7.67 7.40
C LEU A 63 12.53 8.63 8.22
N HIS A 64 12.83 9.91 8.18
CA HIS A 64 11.92 10.90 8.73
C HIS A 64 10.83 11.21 7.71
N VAL A 65 9.57 11.12 8.13
CA VAL A 65 8.41 11.52 7.34
C VAL A 65 7.67 12.56 8.17
N ARG A 66 7.46 13.74 7.61
CA ARG A 66 6.62 14.75 8.25
C ARG A 66 5.16 14.44 7.95
N PRO A 67 4.24 14.59 8.92
CA PRO A 67 2.84 14.27 8.68
C PRO A 67 2.22 15.07 7.53
N GLU A 68 2.63 16.31 7.33
CA GLU A 68 2.16 17.15 6.23
C GLU A 68 2.57 16.58 4.87
N GLU A 69 3.81 16.11 4.74
CA GLU A 69 4.31 15.49 3.50
C GLU A 69 3.62 14.17 3.16
N MET A 70 3.12 13.48 4.19
CA MET A 70 2.33 12.27 4.06
C MET A 70 0.93 12.59 3.58
N ILE A 71 0.27 13.55 4.23
CA ILE A 71 -1.07 14.02 3.85
C ILE A 71 -1.08 14.58 2.42
N GLU A 72 -0.09 15.38 2.05
CA GLU A 72 0.04 15.96 0.71
C GLU A 72 0.21 14.89 -0.38
N PHE A 73 0.80 13.74 -0.07
CA PHE A 73 1.08 12.69 -1.06
C PHE A 73 -0.07 11.71 -1.26
N ILE A 74 -0.94 11.54 -0.27
CA ILE A 74 -2.08 10.61 -0.32
C ILE A 74 -2.99 10.82 -1.55
N PRO A 75 -3.39 12.06 -1.91
CA PRO A 75 -4.24 12.31 -3.07
C PRO A 75 -3.66 11.83 -4.41
N GLU A 76 -2.33 11.71 -4.53
CA GLU A 76 -1.68 11.16 -5.73
C GLU A 76 -1.49 9.64 -5.61
N LEU A 77 -1.07 9.18 -4.44
CA LEU A 77 -0.68 7.80 -4.22
C LEU A 77 -1.87 6.82 -4.20
N VAL A 78 -2.96 7.19 -3.51
CA VAL A 78 -4.12 6.30 -3.37
C VAL A 78 -4.75 5.99 -4.73
N PRO A 79 -5.05 6.98 -5.61
CA PRO A 79 -5.52 6.69 -6.96
C PRO A 79 -4.54 5.83 -7.76
N ALA A 80 -3.24 6.13 -7.71
CA ALA A 80 -2.23 5.34 -8.42
C ALA A 80 -2.24 3.86 -8.01
N ILE A 81 -2.39 3.56 -6.70
CA ILE A 81 -2.53 2.18 -6.22
C ILE A 81 -3.84 1.53 -6.72
N GLN A 82 -4.94 2.28 -6.69
CA GLN A 82 -6.27 1.80 -7.11
C GLN A 82 -6.37 1.55 -8.62
N GLU A 83 -5.54 2.19 -9.44
CA GLU A 83 -5.44 1.90 -10.88
C GLU A 83 -4.94 0.47 -11.17
N VAL A 84 -4.18 -0.12 -10.25
CA VAL A 84 -3.51 -1.42 -10.46
C VAL A 84 -3.98 -2.51 -9.50
N SER A 85 -4.86 -2.17 -8.55
CA SER A 85 -5.41 -3.08 -7.56
C SER A 85 -6.82 -2.67 -7.16
N THR A 86 -7.75 -3.62 -7.13
CA THR A 86 -9.11 -3.42 -6.62
C THR A 86 -9.25 -3.76 -5.13
N LEU A 87 -8.15 -4.11 -4.46
CA LEU A 87 -8.16 -4.48 -3.04
C LEU A 87 -8.33 -3.25 -2.14
N PRO A 88 -9.04 -3.37 -1.00
CA PRO A 88 -9.11 -2.30 -0.02
C PRO A 88 -7.75 -2.00 0.60
N LEU A 89 -7.55 -0.75 1.00
CA LEU A 89 -6.39 -0.30 1.77
C LEU A 89 -6.69 -0.39 3.28
N ALA A 90 -5.80 -1.03 4.02
CA ALA A 90 -5.79 -1.05 5.48
C ALA A 90 -4.85 0.07 5.95
N PHE A 91 -5.41 1.22 6.28
CA PHE A 91 -4.66 2.35 6.83
C PHE A 91 -4.00 1.92 8.15
N ASP A 92 -2.67 1.98 8.18
CA ASP A 92 -1.86 1.63 9.34
C ASP A 92 -1.04 2.85 9.72
N ASN A 93 -1.63 3.65 10.62
CA ASN A 93 -1.03 4.85 11.16
C ASN A 93 -1.46 5.03 12.62
N PRO A 94 -0.56 5.38 13.55
CA PRO A 94 -0.92 5.58 14.95
C PRO A 94 -1.67 6.89 15.21
N TRP A 95 -1.73 7.81 14.25
CA TRP A 95 -2.40 9.10 14.40
C TRP A 95 -3.87 9.02 13.96
N ILE A 96 -4.78 9.27 14.91
CA ILE A 96 -6.22 9.10 14.67
C ILE A 96 -6.79 10.04 13.60
N ASP A 97 -6.22 11.25 13.46
CA ASP A 97 -6.65 12.25 12.48
C ASP A 97 -6.27 11.89 11.03
N PHE A 98 -5.56 10.78 10.84
CA PHE A 98 -5.10 10.26 9.55
C PHE A 98 -6.14 9.41 8.79
N HIS A 99 -7.24 9.02 9.46
CA HIS A 99 -8.22 8.03 8.97
C HIS A 99 -9.49 8.71 8.45
#